data_AF-A0AA38GGJ7-F1
#
_entry.id   AF-A0AA38GGJ7-F1
#
_cell.length_a   1.000
_cell.length_b   1.000
_cell.length_c   1.000
_cell.angle_alpha   90.00
_cell.angle_beta   90.00
_cell.angle_gamma   90.00
#
_symmetry.space_group_name_H-M   'P 1'
#
loop_
_entity.id
_entity.type
_entity.pdbx_description
1 polymer ?
#
loop_
_entity_poly.entity_id
_entity_poly.type
_entity_poly.pdbx_seq_one_letter_code
_entity_poly.pdbx_strand_id
1 'polypeptide(L)'
;LSSSSVGRRQLHLASTALFLLYQIKDAKAIELPKALNKYVKRKKLDPLETYVPAIILCQAQFEDIEKALQSDKPKYTDSRSLLRSGPAASLRINIRAVAQYASEAGNGKVASDAVDECLSALEDLDSLLLRASRDDSKASTEAMKSKVNTAVVALD
;
A
#
# COMPACT_ATOMS: atom_id res chain seq x y z
N LEU A 1 -21.61 75.03 -34.00
CA LEU A 1 -21.15 75.88 -32.88
C LEU A 1 -20.68 75.00 -31.74
N SER A 2 -19.49 75.31 -31.22
CA SER A 2 -18.95 75.10 -29.87
C SER A 2 -18.92 73.70 -29.22
N SER A 3 -17.71 73.13 -29.22
CA SER A 3 -16.91 72.65 -28.09
C SER A 3 -17.51 72.49 -26.67
N SER A 4 -17.05 71.39 -26.05
CA SER A 4 -16.62 71.15 -24.65
C SER A 4 -17.65 71.03 -23.53
N SER A 5 -17.57 69.93 -22.76
CA SER A 5 -16.84 69.95 -21.48
C SER A 5 -16.73 68.56 -20.84
N VAL A 6 -15.62 68.37 -20.15
CA VAL A 6 -15.16 67.16 -19.46
C VAL A 6 -15.79 67.05 -18.07
N GLY A 7 -16.31 65.86 -17.76
CA GLY A 7 -16.16 65.08 -16.52
C GLY A 7 -16.34 65.71 -15.11
N ARG A 8 -17.26 65.12 -14.33
CA ARG A 8 -17.21 64.97 -12.85
C ARG A 8 -17.92 63.64 -12.48
N ARG A 9 -17.19 62.52 -12.30
CA ARG A 9 -16.89 61.81 -11.02
C ARG A 9 -18.04 61.95 -9.99
N GLN A 10 -18.69 60.91 -9.46
CA GLN A 10 -18.15 59.78 -8.69
C GLN A 10 -19.30 58.83 -8.24
N LEU A 11 -18.95 57.55 -8.05
CA LEU A 11 -19.58 56.50 -7.20
C LEU A 11 -21.04 56.14 -7.52
N HIS A 12 -21.42 54.88 -7.72
CA HIS A 12 -21.27 53.75 -6.81
C HIS A 12 -21.07 52.44 -7.64
N LEU A 13 -19.96 51.72 -7.46
CA LEU A 13 -19.88 50.56 -6.56
C LEU A 13 -21.10 49.61 -6.61
N ALA A 14 -21.46 49.10 -7.80
CA ALA A 14 -22.41 47.97 -7.88
C ALA A 14 -22.20 47.03 -9.09
N SER A 15 -21.11 47.16 -9.86
CA SER A 15 -20.95 46.35 -11.09
C SER A 15 -19.68 45.50 -11.17
N THR A 16 -18.70 45.69 -10.28
CA THR A 16 -17.49 44.84 -10.30
C THR A 16 -17.68 43.50 -9.60
N ALA A 17 -18.65 43.38 -8.69
CA ALA A 17 -18.99 42.09 -8.07
C ALA A 17 -19.62 41.09 -9.07
N LEU A 18 -20.31 41.59 -10.11
CA LEU A 18 -20.89 40.71 -11.13
C LEU A 18 -19.86 40.19 -12.13
N PHE A 19 -18.78 40.96 -12.37
CA PHE A 19 -17.70 40.53 -13.27
C PHE A 19 -16.81 39.45 -12.64
N LEU A 20 -16.59 39.49 -11.33
CA LEU A 20 -15.89 38.40 -10.61
C LEU A 20 -16.73 37.11 -10.58
N LEU A 21 -18.06 37.19 -10.56
CA LEU A 21 -18.94 36.01 -10.66
C LEU A 21 -19.06 35.48 -12.10
N TYR A 22 -18.86 36.32 -13.12
CA TYR A 22 -18.88 35.87 -14.51
C TYR A 22 -17.60 35.09 -14.88
N GLN A 23 -16.44 35.47 -14.34
CA GLN A 23 -15.16 34.79 -14.63
C GLN A 23 -14.94 33.47 -13.86
N ILE A 24 -15.81 33.13 -12.89
CA ILE A 24 -15.78 31.80 -12.25
C ILE A 24 -16.54 30.75 -13.08
N LYS A 25 -17.37 31.17 -14.05
CA LYS A 25 -18.02 30.21 -14.98
C LYS A 25 -17.02 29.56 -15.95
N ASP A 26 -15.86 30.18 -16.18
CA ASP A 26 -14.83 29.69 -17.10
C ASP A 26 -13.46 29.47 -16.43
N ALA A 27 -13.41 29.41 -15.10
CA ALA A 27 -12.31 28.73 -14.43
C ALA A 27 -12.53 27.24 -14.61
N LYS A 28 -12.01 26.70 -15.70
CA LYS A 28 -11.83 25.27 -15.93
C LYS A 28 -10.99 24.75 -14.77
N ALA A 29 -11.66 24.33 -13.69
CA ALA A 29 -11.08 23.36 -12.79
C ALA A 29 -10.59 22.24 -13.71
N ILE A 30 -9.30 21.90 -13.61
CA ILE A 30 -8.83 20.65 -14.18
C ILE A 30 -9.46 19.57 -13.30
N GLU A 31 -10.76 19.34 -13.49
CA GLU A 31 -11.37 18.07 -13.22
C GLU A 31 -10.66 17.11 -14.17
N LEU A 32 -9.72 16.34 -13.61
CA LEU A 32 -9.27 15.13 -14.26
C LEU A 32 -10.56 14.39 -14.68
N PRO A 33 -10.78 14.14 -15.98
CA PRO A 33 -12.11 13.79 -16.46
C PRO A 33 -12.64 12.59 -15.69
N LYS A 34 -13.87 12.70 -15.17
CA LYS A 34 -14.68 11.58 -14.63
C LYS A 34 -14.71 10.37 -15.59
N ALA A 35 -14.36 10.58 -16.86
CA ALA A 35 -14.10 9.58 -17.88
C ALA A 35 -12.84 8.72 -17.61
N LEU A 36 -11.70 9.27 -17.19
CA LEU A 36 -10.53 8.44 -16.80
C LEU A 36 -10.83 7.60 -15.55
N ASN A 37 -11.67 8.11 -14.65
CA ASN A 37 -12.17 7.38 -13.50
C ASN A 37 -13.09 6.20 -13.88
N LYS A 38 -13.63 6.20 -15.12
CA LYS A 38 -14.54 5.19 -15.68
C LYS A 38 -13.83 4.19 -16.62
N TYR A 39 -12.70 4.57 -17.22
CA TYR A 39 -11.93 3.73 -18.15
C TYR A 39 -10.89 2.82 -17.49
N VAL A 40 -10.56 3.05 -16.22
CA VAL A 40 -9.97 2.01 -15.37
C VAL A 40 -11.09 1.45 -14.49
N LYS A 41 -12.01 0.68 -15.09
CA LYS A 41 -12.80 -0.27 -14.28
C LYS A 41 -11.77 -1.17 -13.60
N ARG A 42 -11.41 -0.88 -12.35
CA ARG A 42 -10.58 -1.77 -11.54
C ARG A 42 -11.21 -3.14 -11.66
N LYS A 43 -10.43 -4.15 -12.04
CA LYS A 43 -10.90 -5.54 -11.99
C LYS A 43 -11.50 -5.72 -10.59
N LYS A 44 -12.79 -6.03 -10.54
CA LYS A 44 -13.45 -6.27 -9.27
C LYS A 44 -12.66 -7.39 -8.60
N LEU A 45 -12.18 -7.16 -7.39
CA LEU A 45 -11.52 -8.20 -6.61
C LEU A 45 -12.49 -9.37 -6.44
N ASP A 46 -11.93 -10.57 -6.35
CA ASP A 46 -12.71 -11.72 -5.90
C ASP A 46 -13.16 -11.45 -4.45
N PRO A 47 -14.27 -12.04 -3.98
CA PRO A 47 -14.75 -11.81 -2.63
C PRO A 47 -13.65 -11.99 -1.57
N LEU A 48 -13.69 -11.20 -0.48
CA LEU A 48 -12.65 -11.16 0.55
C LEU A 48 -12.31 -12.55 1.09
N GLU A 49 -13.32 -13.41 1.25
CA GLU A 49 -13.21 -14.80 1.69
C GLU A 49 -12.32 -15.68 0.80
N THR A 50 -12.02 -15.24 -0.42
CA THR A 50 -11.08 -15.92 -1.34
C THR A 50 -9.62 -15.77 -0.88
N TYR A 51 -9.28 -14.65 -0.25
CA TYR A 51 -7.90 -14.30 0.08
C TYR A 51 -7.51 -14.68 1.51
N VAL A 52 -8.46 -14.62 2.45
CA VAL A 52 -8.23 -14.87 3.88
C VAL A 52 -7.66 -16.27 4.17
N PRO A 53 -8.17 -17.38 3.58
CA PRO A 53 -7.63 -18.71 3.86
C PRO A 53 -6.15 -18.87 3.49
N ALA A 54 -5.72 -18.24 2.39
CA ALA A 54 -4.33 -18.29 1.97
C ALA A 54 -3.40 -17.53 2.92
N ILE A 55 -3.89 -16.46 3.55
CA ILE A 55 -3.13 -15.69 4.56
C ILE A 55 -2.98 -16.51 5.84
N ILE A 56 -4.06 -17.13 6.33
CA ILE A 56 -4.02 -18.01 7.52
C ILE A 56 -3.03 -19.17 7.31
N LEU A 57 -3.09 -19.82 6.15
CA LEU A 57 -2.14 -20.89 5.81
C LEU A 57 -0.69 -20.38 5.72
N CYS A 58 -0.50 -19.12 5.31
CA CYS A 58 0.82 -18.51 5.28
C CYS A 58 1.37 -18.22 6.69
N GLN A 59 0.51 -17.77 7.62
CA GLN A 59 0.90 -17.59 9.04
C GLN A 59 1.37 -18.93 9.63
N ALA A 60 0.61 -20.01 9.43
CA ALA A 60 1.02 -21.36 9.86
C ALA A 60 2.36 -21.79 9.23
N GLN A 61 2.56 -21.49 7.94
CA GLN A 61 3.82 -21.77 7.25
C GLN A 61 5.00 -20.97 7.83
N PHE A 62 4.77 -19.76 8.34
CA PHE A 62 5.79 -18.95 9.01
C PHE A 62 6.14 -19.48 10.40
N GLU A 63 5.16 -19.99 11.15
CA GLU A 63 5.42 -20.71 12.39
C GLU A 63 6.31 -21.94 12.15
N ASP A 64 6.11 -22.66 11.05
CA ASP A 64 6.94 -23.81 10.70
C ASP A 64 8.39 -23.41 10.36
N ILE A 65 8.58 -22.24 9.73
CA ILE A 65 9.92 -21.64 9.56
C ILE A 65 10.54 -21.32 10.91
N GLU A 66 9.79 -20.71 11.83
CA GLU A 66 10.28 -20.38 13.16
C GLU A 66 10.72 -21.64 13.92
N LYS A 67 9.90 -22.70 13.92
CA LYS A 67 10.23 -24.00 14.52
C LYS A 67 11.50 -24.59 13.90
N ALA A 68 11.67 -24.53 12.58
CA ALA A 68 12.87 -25.00 11.91
C ALA A 68 14.13 -24.24 12.34
N LEU A 69 14.01 -22.94 12.65
CA LEU A 69 15.10 -22.09 13.17
C LEU A 69 15.42 -22.33 14.65
N GLN A 70 14.64 -23.14 15.37
CA GLN A 70 14.92 -23.53 16.76
C GLN A 70 15.80 -24.78 16.88
N SER A 71 16.04 -25.49 15.77
CA SER A 71 16.90 -26.68 15.77
C SER A 71 18.36 -26.33 16.08
N ASP A 72 19.10 -27.26 16.71
CA ASP A 72 20.56 -27.15 16.93
C ASP A 72 21.34 -26.97 15.62
N LYS A 73 20.81 -27.49 14.51
CA LYS A 73 21.36 -27.33 13.16
C LYS A 73 20.25 -26.88 12.21
N PRO A 74 19.92 -25.58 12.19
CA PRO A 74 18.86 -25.06 11.33
C PRO A 74 19.16 -25.33 9.85
N LYS A 75 18.16 -25.81 9.12
CA LYS A 75 18.26 -26.05 7.68
C LYS A 75 17.82 -24.81 6.90
N TYR A 76 18.71 -23.83 6.80
CA TYR A 76 18.40 -22.52 6.19
C TYR A 76 17.88 -22.60 4.75
N THR A 77 18.38 -23.55 3.96
CA THR A 77 17.89 -23.79 2.59
C THR A 77 16.43 -24.23 2.55
N ASP A 78 16.02 -25.07 3.50
CA ASP A 78 14.67 -25.60 3.59
C ASP A 78 13.71 -24.52 4.07
N SER A 79 14.09 -23.77 5.11
CA SER A 79 13.35 -22.58 5.56
C SER A 79 13.17 -21.55 4.43
N ARG A 80 14.19 -21.33 3.61
CA ARG A 80 14.10 -20.43 2.44
C ARG A 80 13.21 -21.00 1.34
N SER A 81 13.22 -22.32 1.14
CA SER A 81 12.30 -22.99 0.22
C SER A 81 10.84 -22.82 0.65
N LEU A 82 10.57 -22.97 1.95
CA LEU A 82 9.24 -22.71 2.53
C LEU A 82 8.81 -21.26 2.26
N LEU A 83 9.68 -20.26 2.48
CA LEU A 83 9.34 -18.86 2.23
C LEU A 83 8.93 -18.56 0.77
N ARG A 84 9.34 -19.41 -0.19
CA ARG A 84 9.16 -19.19 -1.64
C ARG A 84 8.18 -20.16 -2.30
N SER A 85 7.50 -21.00 -1.53
CA SER A 85 6.61 -22.04 -2.03
C SER A 85 5.31 -22.09 -1.22
N GLY A 86 4.33 -22.89 -1.67
CA GLY A 86 3.05 -23.06 -0.98
C GLY A 86 2.27 -21.74 -0.85
N PRO A 87 1.53 -21.55 0.26
CA PRO A 87 0.80 -20.32 0.57
C PRO A 87 1.65 -19.04 0.47
N ALA A 88 2.88 -19.07 1.00
CA ALA A 88 3.80 -17.93 1.00
C ALA A 88 4.11 -17.38 -0.40
N ALA A 89 4.17 -18.24 -1.42
CA ALA A 89 4.43 -17.83 -2.81
C ALA A 89 3.35 -16.88 -3.36
N SER A 90 2.13 -16.95 -2.84
CA SER A 90 1.00 -16.12 -3.27
C SER A 90 0.71 -14.96 -2.32
N LEU A 91 1.38 -14.89 -1.16
CA LEU A 91 1.05 -13.98 -0.07
C LEU A 91 0.94 -12.52 -0.53
N ARG A 92 1.93 -12.02 -1.28
CA ARG A 92 1.98 -10.62 -1.77
C ARG A 92 0.69 -10.21 -2.49
N ILE A 93 0.10 -11.10 -3.27
CA ILE A 93 -1.14 -10.83 -4.01
C ILE A 93 -2.32 -10.84 -3.05
N ASN A 94 -2.40 -11.83 -2.16
CA ASN A 94 -3.50 -11.98 -1.20
C ASN A 94 -3.56 -10.81 -0.21
N ILE A 95 -2.43 -10.43 0.40
CA ILE A 95 -2.41 -9.34 1.41
C ILE A 95 -2.71 -7.98 0.79
N ARG A 96 -2.30 -7.75 -0.46
CA ARG A 96 -2.64 -6.50 -1.17
C ARG A 96 -4.12 -6.44 -1.54
N ALA A 97 -4.74 -7.58 -1.84
CA ALA A 97 -6.19 -7.64 -2.04
C ALA A 97 -6.94 -7.33 -0.75
N VAL A 98 -6.54 -7.92 0.38
CA VAL A 98 -7.11 -7.61 1.70
C VAL A 98 -6.90 -6.14 2.08
N ALA A 99 -5.71 -5.58 1.84
CA ALA A 99 -5.45 -4.17 2.11
C ALA A 99 -6.30 -3.23 1.25
N GLN A 100 -6.63 -3.62 0.01
CA GLN A 100 -7.57 -2.86 -0.82
C GLN A 100 -8.99 -2.87 -0.23
N TYR A 101 -9.46 -4.00 0.31
CA TYR A 101 -10.72 -4.06 1.07
C TYR A 101 -10.69 -3.18 2.32
N ALA A 102 -9.60 -3.23 3.09
CA ALA A 102 -9.43 -2.36 4.27
C ALA A 102 -9.41 -0.87 3.87
N SER A 103 -8.82 -0.53 2.73
CA SER A 103 -8.83 0.84 2.19
C SER A 103 -10.23 1.31 1.84
N GLU A 104 -11.08 0.45 1.27
CA GLU A 104 -12.48 0.77 0.97
C GLU A 104 -13.30 0.96 2.25
N ALA A 105 -12.89 0.33 3.35
CA ALA A 105 -13.45 0.53 4.69
C ALA A 105 -12.86 1.73 5.47
N GLY A 106 -11.95 2.51 4.85
CA GLY A 106 -11.35 3.70 5.47
C GLY A 106 -10.03 3.46 6.23
N ASN A 107 -9.53 2.22 6.25
CA ASN A 107 -8.30 1.82 6.96
C ASN A 107 -7.08 1.73 6.03
N GLY A 108 -7.08 2.44 4.90
CA GLY A 108 -6.13 2.24 3.81
C GLY A 108 -4.66 2.45 4.21
N LYS A 109 -4.36 3.48 5.01
CA LYS A 109 -2.99 3.76 5.45
C LYS A 109 -2.46 2.67 6.38
N VAL A 110 -3.27 2.27 7.37
CA VAL A 110 -2.87 1.22 8.33
C VAL A 110 -2.62 -0.09 7.59
N ALA A 111 -3.51 -0.44 6.66
CA ALA A 111 -3.37 -1.66 5.87
C ALA A 111 -2.17 -1.62 4.91
N SER A 112 -1.88 -0.48 4.27
CA SER A 112 -0.69 -0.36 3.41
C SER A 112 0.60 -0.45 4.21
N ASP A 113 0.67 0.21 5.37
CA ASP A 113 1.84 0.20 6.24
C ASP A 113 2.13 -1.23 6.73
N ALA A 114 1.08 -1.97 7.13
CA ALA A 114 1.19 -3.38 7.54
C ALA A 114 1.67 -4.30 6.39
N VAL A 115 1.15 -4.09 5.16
CA VAL A 115 1.63 -4.83 3.99
C VAL A 115 3.11 -4.56 3.72
N ASP A 116 3.54 -3.31 3.81
CA ASP A 116 4.93 -2.93 3.56
C ASP A 116 5.86 -3.49 4.65
N GLU A 117 5.46 -3.43 5.92
CA GLU A 117 6.19 -4.02 7.04
C GLU A 117 6.33 -5.54 6.88
N CYS A 118 5.24 -6.24 6.54
CA CYS A 118 5.24 -7.67 6.27
C CYS A 118 6.21 -8.03 5.13
N LEU A 119 6.06 -7.41 3.97
CA LEU A 119 6.89 -7.72 2.80
C LEU A 119 8.37 -7.38 3.02
N SER A 120 8.66 -6.25 3.66
CA SER A 120 10.03 -5.87 4.00
C SER A 120 10.66 -6.87 4.97
N ALA A 121 9.93 -7.34 5.98
CA ALA A 121 10.43 -8.35 6.92
C ALA A 121 10.72 -9.69 6.21
N LEU A 122 9.89 -10.09 5.25
CA LEU A 122 10.10 -11.32 4.48
C LEU A 122 11.29 -11.21 3.51
N GLU A 123 11.51 -10.04 2.91
CA GLU A 123 12.68 -9.79 2.05
C GLU A 123 14.00 -9.81 2.86
N ASP A 124 13.99 -9.23 4.05
CA ASP A 124 15.11 -9.31 5.01
C ASP A 124 15.35 -10.76 5.45
N LEU A 125 14.29 -11.52 5.74
CA LEU A 125 14.37 -12.92 6.13
C LEU A 125 14.98 -13.79 5.02
N ASP A 126 14.52 -13.65 3.76
CA ASP A 126 15.08 -14.39 2.62
C ASP A 126 16.59 -14.13 2.48
N SER A 127 16.98 -12.86 2.67
CA SER A 127 18.38 -12.43 2.60
C SER A 127 19.22 -13.03 3.73
N LEU A 128 18.70 -13.06 4.96
CA LEU A 128 19.36 -13.68 6.11
C LEU A 128 19.51 -15.20 5.91
N LEU A 129 18.44 -15.88 5.49
CA LEU A 129 18.46 -17.32 5.22
C LEU A 129 19.47 -17.67 4.12
N LEU A 130 19.53 -16.88 3.05
CA LEU A 130 20.52 -17.07 1.99
C LEU A 130 21.95 -16.91 2.51
N ARG A 131 22.21 -15.87 3.29
CA ARG A 131 23.55 -15.63 3.87
C ARG A 131 23.97 -16.74 4.84
N ALA A 132 23.06 -17.17 5.71
CA ALA A 132 23.31 -18.26 6.65
C ALA A 132 23.53 -19.60 5.94
N SER A 133 22.82 -19.86 4.83
CA SER A 133 23.06 -21.05 4.00
C SER A 133 24.45 -21.08 3.34
N ARG A 134 25.18 -19.96 3.38
CA ARG A 134 26.55 -19.80 2.88
C ARG A 134 27.57 -19.61 4.01
N ASP A 135 27.21 -20.02 5.23
CA ASP A 135 28.05 -19.95 6.43
C ASP A 135 28.51 -18.52 6.82
N ASP A 136 27.73 -17.49 6.48
CA ASP A 136 27.99 -16.12 6.91
C ASP A 136 27.66 -15.95 8.41
N SER A 137 28.70 -15.79 9.23
CA SER A 137 28.59 -15.65 10.69
C SER A 137 27.83 -14.39 11.15
N LYS A 138 27.56 -13.42 10.26
CA LYS A 138 26.74 -12.24 10.58
C LYS A 138 25.25 -12.50 10.47
N ALA A 139 24.82 -13.62 9.89
CA ALA A 139 23.42 -14.00 9.80
C ALA A 139 23.00 -14.81 11.03
N SER A 140 22.43 -14.13 12.03
CA SER A 140 21.97 -14.75 13.28
C SER A 140 20.57 -15.33 13.15
N THR A 141 20.32 -16.47 13.81
CA THR A 141 19.00 -17.11 13.91
C THR A 141 18.02 -16.25 14.68
N GLU A 142 18.47 -15.48 15.67
CA GLU A 142 17.67 -14.52 16.43
C GLU A 142 17.15 -13.41 15.50
N ALA A 143 17.99 -12.89 14.61
CA ALA A 143 17.56 -11.90 13.62
C ALA A 143 16.50 -12.49 12.68
N MET A 144 16.66 -13.75 12.25
CA MET A 144 15.66 -14.42 11.39
C MET A 144 14.32 -14.60 12.12
N LYS A 145 14.34 -15.10 13.36
CA LYS A 145 13.13 -15.26 14.20
C LYS A 145 12.44 -13.92 14.42
N SER A 146 13.20 -12.86 14.67
CA SER A 146 12.65 -11.51 14.78
C SER A 146 11.92 -11.09 13.50
N LYS A 147 12.46 -11.39 12.32
CA LYS A 147 11.80 -11.07 11.04
C LYS A 147 10.57 -11.92 10.76
N VAL A 148 10.57 -13.19 11.16
CA VAL A 148 9.37 -14.03 11.14
C VAL A 148 8.28 -13.41 12.02
N ASN A 149 8.60 -13.05 13.26
CA ASN A 149 7.65 -12.43 14.18
C ASN A 149 7.10 -11.10 13.62
N THR A 150 7.96 -10.20 13.11
CA THR A 150 7.50 -8.97 12.46
C THR A 150 6.53 -9.24 11.32
N ALA A 151 6.82 -10.24 10.47
CA ALA A 151 5.93 -10.59 9.36
C ALA A 151 4.59 -11.17 9.84
N VAL A 152 4.57 -11.98 10.88
CA VAL A 152 3.35 -12.56 11.46
C VAL A 152 2.49 -11.47 12.13
N VAL A 153 3.10 -10.61 12.95
CA VAL A 153 2.40 -9.49 13.61
C VAL A 153 1.80 -8.52 12.61
N ALA A 154 2.46 -8.29 11.48
CA ALA A 154 1.93 -7.43 10.42
C ALA A 154 0.75 -8.06 9.63
N LEU A 155 0.51 -9.38 9.77
CA LEU A 155 -0.62 -10.08 9.16
C LEU A 155 -1.85 -10.17 10.08
N ASP A 156 -1.67 -10.00 11.38
CA ASP A 156 -2.75 -10.00 12.40
C ASP A 156 -3.53 -8.68 12.44
#